data_AF-A0A6I5WMF8-F1
#
_entry.id   AF-A0A6I5WMF8-F1
#
_cell.length_a   1.000
_cell.length_b   1.000
_cell.length_c   1.000
_cell.angle_alpha   90.00
_cell.angle_beta   90.00
_cell.angle_gamma   90.00
#
_symmetry.space_group_name_H-M   'P 1'
#
loop_
_entity.id
_entity.type
_entity.pdbx_description
1 polymer ?
#
loop_
_entity_poly.entity_id
_entity_poly.type
_entity_poly.pdbx_seq_one_letter_code
_entity_poly.pdbx_strand_id
1 'polypeptide(L)'
;MEETVKHHLKRQLRRLATERPYQVAAASAAVLVLATGTGALVAGPGDAPASAQTPAAVAELRGNTAASRGEARSVAVPPSSAAPSSAAPSSAAPSSSPAAKAAPDPDLTKKPKPPKSKLLKYDYQAQINFYYCGPAAVRNALSATGIERSQDHLAGPLGTDQFGTDSAEDTTRVLNAMVKGDPYRTRMIPGRAATPAQMDRLQADVVDAITDGRGVVVNIAGSATDTNGGWHSFPGGHYIAVTGYDDEGRLVRIADSANPATGSYWMTTIALANWAATRGYSA
;
A
#
# COMPACT_ATOMS: atom_id res chain seq x y z
N MET A 1 -5.94 -24.52 -37.70
CA MET A 1 -6.70 -25.27 -36.67
C MET A 1 -5.92 -26.43 -36.05
N GLU A 2 -4.91 -27.00 -36.71
CA GLU A 2 -4.12 -28.12 -36.16
C GLU A 2 -3.12 -27.77 -35.04
N GLU A 3 -2.57 -26.55 -35.01
CA GLU A 3 -1.59 -26.15 -33.98
C GLU A 3 -2.22 -25.99 -32.59
N THR A 4 -3.43 -25.45 -32.52
CA THR A 4 -4.14 -25.20 -31.25
C THR A 4 -4.51 -26.51 -30.54
N VAL A 5 -4.82 -27.56 -31.31
CA VAL A 5 -5.16 -28.89 -30.78
C VAL A 5 -3.93 -29.59 -30.20
N LYS A 6 -2.76 -29.47 -30.85
CA LYS A 6 -1.49 -30.05 -30.36
C LYS A 6 -1.02 -29.40 -29.06
N HIS A 7 -1.25 -28.09 -28.90
CA HIS A 7 -0.92 -27.38 -27.66
C HIS A 7 -1.83 -27.76 -26.48
N HIS A 8 -3.10 -28.07 -26.75
CA HIS A 8 -4.04 -28.51 -25.72
C HIS A 8 -3.72 -29.93 -25.21
N LEU A 9 -3.32 -30.83 -26.12
CA LEU A 9 -2.96 -32.21 -25.79
C LEU A 9 -1.69 -32.29 -24.92
N LYS A 10 -0.66 -31.48 -25.20
CA LYS A 10 0.56 -31.39 -24.39
C LYS A 10 0.30 -30.87 -22.97
N ARG A 11 -0.74 -30.04 -22.78
CA ARG A 11 -1.11 -29.49 -21.46
C ARG A 11 -1.88 -30.49 -20.60
N GLN A 12 -2.68 -31.35 -21.22
CA GLN A 12 -3.40 -32.41 -20.51
C GLN A 12 -2.48 -33.57 -20.08
N LEU A 13 -1.52 -33.96 -20.92
CA LEU A 13 -0.57 -35.03 -20.57
C LEU A 13 0.38 -34.66 -19.41
N ARG A 14 0.70 -33.37 -19.22
CA ARG A 14 1.47 -32.91 -18.05
C ARG A 14 0.67 -32.93 -16.74
N ARG A 15 -0.66 -32.92 -16.79
CA ARG A 15 -1.50 -33.00 -15.59
C ARG A 15 -1.66 -34.41 -15.05
N LEU A 16 -1.43 -35.44 -15.86
CA LEU A 16 -1.57 -36.85 -15.43
C LEU A 16 -0.28 -37.45 -14.85
N ALA A 17 0.86 -36.73 -14.88
CA ALA A 17 2.15 -37.26 -14.45
C ALA A 17 2.60 -36.81 -13.03
N THR A 18 1.78 -36.04 -12.31
CA THR A 18 2.13 -35.56 -10.96
C THR A 18 0.97 -35.71 -9.98
N GLU A 19 0.56 -36.94 -9.74
CA GLU A 19 -0.13 -37.31 -8.50
C GLU A 19 0.70 -38.36 -7.77
N ARG A 20 1.47 -37.91 -6.77
CA ARG A 20 1.97 -38.76 -5.70
C ARG A 20 1.45 -38.19 -4.38
N PRO A 21 0.64 -38.93 -3.61
CA PRO A 21 0.24 -38.49 -2.28
C PRO A 21 1.38 -38.75 -1.31
N TYR A 22 1.97 -37.70 -0.75
CA TYR A 22 2.87 -37.83 0.40
C TYR A 22 2.05 -37.75 1.68
N GLN A 23 1.97 -38.89 2.38
CA GLN A 23 1.50 -38.97 3.75
C GLN A 23 2.49 -38.24 4.67
N VAL A 24 1.99 -37.30 5.47
CA VAL A 24 2.77 -36.67 6.53
C VAL A 24 2.66 -37.55 7.77
N ALA A 25 3.75 -38.26 8.08
CA ALA A 25 3.94 -38.90 9.37
C ALA A 25 4.26 -37.83 10.41
N ALA A 26 3.40 -37.68 11.41
CA ALA A 26 3.71 -36.98 12.64
C ALA A 26 4.65 -37.86 13.49
N ALA A 27 5.83 -37.36 13.82
CA ALA A 27 6.71 -37.99 14.79
C ALA A 27 7.15 -36.95 15.82
N SER A 28 6.55 -37.07 17.01
CA SER A 28 6.92 -36.41 18.25
C SER A 28 8.33 -36.82 18.67
N ALA A 29 9.12 -35.88 19.19
CA ALA A 29 10.29 -36.18 20.01
C ALA A 29 10.24 -35.32 21.29
N ALA A 30 9.73 -35.94 22.36
CA ALA A 30 9.92 -35.46 23.72
C ALA A 30 11.30 -35.93 24.20
N VAL A 31 12.15 -35.00 24.62
CA VAL A 31 13.42 -35.32 25.29
C VAL A 31 13.19 -35.18 26.79
N LEU A 32 13.12 -36.32 27.46
CA LEU A 32 13.10 -36.46 28.91
C LEU A 32 14.55 -36.60 29.39
N VAL A 33 15.09 -35.59 30.09
CA VAL A 33 16.36 -35.72 30.82
C VAL A 33 16.04 -36.10 32.27
N LEU A 34 16.28 -37.36 32.60
CA LEU A 34 16.33 -37.86 33.98
C LEU A 34 17.74 -37.61 34.54
N ALA A 35 17.86 -36.72 35.52
CA ALA A 35 19.03 -36.65 36.38
C ALA A 35 18.64 -37.14 37.79
N THR A 36 19.13 -38.33 38.15
CA THR A 36 19.11 -38.85 39.52
C THR A 36 20.30 -38.29 40.28
N GLY A 37 20.05 -37.65 41.42
CA GLY A 37 21.10 -37.16 42.31
C GLY A 37 20.55 -36.83 43.68
N THR A 38 20.58 -37.81 44.58
CA THR A 38 20.38 -37.65 46.03
C THR A 38 21.66 -37.11 46.68
N GLY A 39 21.56 -36.04 47.48
CA GLY A 39 22.65 -35.55 48.32
C GLY A 39 22.24 -34.33 49.16
N ALA A 40 22.27 -34.48 50.48
CA ALA A 40 21.79 -33.54 51.47
C ALA A 40 22.81 -32.42 51.84
N LEU A 41 22.26 -31.24 52.11
CA LEU A 41 22.63 -30.13 53.02
C LEU A 41 24.08 -30.01 53.55
N VAL A 42 24.65 -28.80 53.46
CA VAL A 42 25.26 -28.02 54.57
C VAL A 42 25.50 -26.57 54.12
N ALA A 43 25.22 -25.62 55.01
CA ALA A 43 25.37 -24.18 54.85
C ALA A 43 26.82 -23.69 55.00
N GLY A 44 27.16 -22.60 54.29
CA GLY A 44 28.34 -21.78 54.54
C GLY A 44 28.29 -20.52 53.67
N PRO A 45 28.42 -19.30 54.23
CA PRO A 45 28.45 -18.08 53.44
C PRO A 45 29.89 -17.79 53.02
N GLY A 46 30.12 -17.50 51.75
CA GLY A 46 31.45 -17.19 51.26
C GLY A 46 31.46 -16.77 49.80
N ASP A 47 31.70 -15.48 49.62
CA ASP A 47 32.25 -14.80 48.45
C ASP A 47 31.45 -14.64 47.15
N ALA A 48 31.31 -13.36 46.82
CA ALA A 48 30.88 -12.80 45.54
C ALA A 48 31.86 -13.17 44.40
N PRO A 49 31.47 -12.93 43.14
CA PRO A 49 32.02 -11.73 42.53
C PRO A 49 31.07 -10.95 41.60
N ALA A 50 31.28 -9.63 41.62
CA ALA A 50 31.29 -8.68 40.50
C ALA A 50 30.22 -8.77 39.40
N SER A 51 29.38 -7.74 39.33
CA SER A 51 29.39 -6.71 38.26
C SER A 51 28.02 -6.04 38.19
N ALA A 52 27.94 -4.77 38.60
CA ALA A 52 26.79 -3.93 38.32
C ALA A 52 27.26 -2.54 37.93
N GLN A 53 26.83 -2.15 36.74
CA GLN A 53 27.24 -0.99 35.97
C GLN A 53 26.61 0.29 36.54
N THR A 54 27.38 1.37 36.51
CA THR A 54 26.98 2.76 36.75
C THR A 54 25.94 3.24 35.73
N PRO A 55 24.90 3.98 36.14
CA PRO A 55 24.19 4.88 35.24
C PRO A 55 24.66 6.33 35.49
N ALA A 56 25.44 6.86 34.56
CA ALA A 56 25.69 8.30 34.47
C ALA A 56 24.58 8.94 33.63
N ALA A 57 23.75 9.76 34.28
CA ALA A 57 22.80 10.66 33.64
C ALA A 57 23.56 11.74 32.86
N VAL A 58 23.12 12.02 31.63
CA VAL A 58 23.58 13.20 30.88
C VAL A 58 22.36 14.05 30.54
N ALA A 59 22.40 15.28 31.04
CA ALA A 59 21.36 16.29 30.93
C ALA A 59 21.32 16.92 29.53
N GLU A 60 20.11 17.18 29.04
CA GLU A 60 19.85 18.03 27.88
C GLU A 60 20.09 19.51 28.24
N LEU A 61 20.88 20.21 27.41
CA LEU A 61 21.03 21.65 27.48
C LEU A 61 20.39 22.30 26.24
N ARG A 62 19.31 23.04 26.49
CA ARG A 62 18.70 24.01 25.57
C ARG A 62 19.64 25.20 25.35
N GLY A 63 19.65 25.72 24.13
CA GLY A 63 20.25 27.02 23.81
C GLY A 63 19.57 27.67 22.61
N ASN A 64 18.61 28.56 22.88
CA ASN A 64 18.14 29.58 21.92
C ASN A 64 19.19 30.69 21.82
N THR A 65 19.40 31.25 20.62
CA THR A 65 19.51 32.71 20.41
C THR A 65 19.41 33.08 18.93
N ALA A 66 18.89 34.28 18.70
CA ALA A 66 18.39 34.83 17.44
C ALA A 66 19.30 35.95 16.88
N ALA A 67 19.17 36.25 15.58
CA ALA A 67 19.32 37.58 14.94
C ALA A 67 18.93 37.42 13.44
N SER A 68 17.84 37.96 12.90
CA SER A 68 17.49 39.36 12.55
C SER A 68 18.24 39.97 11.36
N ARG A 69 17.54 40.19 10.23
CA ARG A 69 17.31 41.50 9.57
C ARG A 69 16.62 41.36 8.20
N GLY A 70 15.68 42.27 7.91
CA GLY A 70 15.11 42.46 6.58
C GLY A 70 13.75 43.16 6.55
N GLU A 71 13.69 44.41 7.01
CA GLU A 71 12.71 45.45 6.60
C GLU A 71 12.38 45.43 5.10
N ALA A 72 11.32 45.99 4.54
CA ALA A 72 10.05 46.58 4.98
C ALA A 72 9.39 47.09 3.67
N ARG A 73 8.05 47.06 3.57
CA ARG A 73 7.27 48.22 3.09
C ARG A 73 5.77 47.94 3.14
N SER A 74 5.15 48.57 4.11
CA SER A 74 3.72 48.88 4.20
C SER A 74 3.37 50.04 3.25
N VAL A 75 2.20 50.01 2.60
CA VAL A 75 1.30 51.17 2.37
C VAL A 75 -0.10 50.57 2.10
N ALA A 76 -0.99 50.52 3.10
CA ALA A 76 -2.06 51.49 3.42
C ALA A 76 -3.28 51.49 2.45
N VAL A 77 -4.40 50.98 2.98
CA VAL A 77 -5.83 51.25 2.66
C VAL A 77 -6.20 52.53 3.49
N PRO A 78 -7.18 53.44 3.20
CA PRO A 78 -8.62 53.19 2.94
C PRO A 78 -9.35 54.32 2.13
N PRO A 79 -10.64 54.69 2.35
CA PRO A 79 -11.88 53.99 1.94
C PRO A 79 -12.96 54.89 1.25
N SER A 80 -14.08 54.25 0.86
CA SER A 80 -15.48 54.71 0.99
C SER A 80 -16.16 55.70 0.02
N SER A 81 -17.40 55.32 -0.31
CA SER A 81 -18.64 56.13 -0.37
C SER A 81 -19.18 56.69 -1.70
N ALA A 82 -20.43 56.25 -1.95
CA ALA A 82 -21.63 57.00 -2.33
C ALA A 82 -21.86 57.53 -3.77
N ALA A 83 -23.05 57.21 -4.29
CA ALA A 83 -23.74 57.79 -5.46
C ALA A 83 -24.30 59.21 -5.15
N PRO A 84 -24.83 60.03 -6.11
CA PRO A 84 -26.09 59.75 -6.83
C PRO A 84 -26.25 60.32 -8.28
N SER A 85 -27.36 59.90 -8.92
CA SER A 85 -28.26 60.48 -9.96
C SER A 85 -27.82 61.58 -10.94
N SER A 86 -28.15 61.42 -12.24
CA SER A 86 -29.35 62.00 -12.89
C SER A 86 -29.31 62.02 -14.43
N ALA A 87 -30.52 61.89 -15.01
CA ALA A 87 -31.02 62.41 -16.30
C ALA A 87 -30.86 61.61 -17.61
N ALA A 88 -32.05 61.25 -18.14
CA ALA A 88 -32.37 60.75 -19.49
C ALA A 88 -32.46 61.93 -20.52
N PRO A 89 -32.76 61.77 -21.84
CA PRO A 89 -33.93 61.04 -22.37
C PRO A 89 -33.79 60.28 -23.72
N SER A 90 -34.80 59.43 -23.97
CA SER A 90 -35.48 59.04 -25.21
C SER A 90 -34.71 58.83 -26.53
N SER A 91 -34.88 57.61 -27.09
CA SER A 91 -35.51 57.40 -28.41
C SER A 91 -35.99 55.94 -28.55
N ALA A 92 -37.12 55.77 -29.24
CA ALA A 92 -37.91 54.56 -29.30
C ALA A 92 -37.65 53.70 -30.56
N ALA A 93 -37.75 52.37 -30.35
CA ALA A 93 -38.14 51.27 -31.27
C ALA A 93 -37.12 50.77 -32.33
N PRO A 94 -37.24 49.52 -32.86
CA PRO A 94 -38.08 48.39 -32.46
C PRO A 94 -37.31 47.07 -32.18
N SER A 95 -38.08 46.13 -31.64
CA SER A 95 -37.83 44.71 -31.39
C SER A 95 -36.85 43.98 -32.33
N SER A 96 -35.79 43.41 -31.75
CA SER A 96 -35.25 42.11 -32.18
C SER A 96 -34.84 41.36 -30.92
N SER A 97 -35.55 40.26 -30.61
CA SER A 97 -35.18 39.36 -29.52
C SER A 97 -33.77 38.83 -29.80
N PRO A 98 -32.77 39.07 -28.93
CA PRO A 98 -31.55 38.30 -28.98
C PRO A 98 -31.95 36.88 -28.57
N ALA A 99 -31.76 35.91 -29.45
CA ALA A 99 -31.79 34.51 -29.07
C ALA A 99 -30.88 34.35 -27.86
N ALA A 100 -31.47 34.06 -26.70
CA ALA A 100 -30.73 33.76 -25.50
C ALA A 100 -29.80 32.60 -25.83
N LYS A 101 -28.50 32.90 -25.93
CA LYS A 101 -27.44 31.90 -25.87
C LYS A 101 -27.73 31.12 -24.59
N ALA A 102 -28.20 29.89 -24.73
CA ALA A 102 -28.34 28.99 -23.61
C ALA A 102 -27.00 29.02 -22.86
N ALA A 103 -27.05 29.44 -21.59
CA ALA A 103 -25.89 29.39 -20.74
C ALA A 103 -25.36 27.95 -20.76
N PRO A 104 -24.03 27.73 -20.89
CA PRO A 104 -23.47 26.39 -20.81
C PRO A 104 -23.90 25.76 -19.49
N ASP A 105 -24.46 24.56 -19.59
CA ASP A 105 -24.92 23.76 -18.46
C ASP A 105 -23.76 23.59 -17.44
N PRO A 106 -23.90 24.07 -16.19
CA PRO A 106 -22.83 24.00 -15.20
C PRO A 106 -22.49 22.57 -14.76
N ASP A 107 -23.21 21.54 -15.21
CA ASP A 107 -23.03 20.16 -14.78
C ASP A 107 -21.99 19.35 -15.59
N LEU A 108 -21.44 19.92 -16.67
CA LEU A 108 -20.43 19.22 -17.51
C LEU A 108 -19.02 19.16 -16.88
N THR A 109 -18.83 19.70 -15.67
CA THR A 109 -17.51 19.71 -14.98
C THR A 109 -17.37 18.68 -13.85
N LYS A 110 -18.39 17.86 -13.58
CA LYS A 110 -18.32 16.86 -12.49
C LYS A 110 -17.73 15.55 -13.02
N LYS A 111 -16.54 15.16 -12.53
CA LYS A 111 -15.95 13.84 -12.82
C LYS A 111 -16.99 12.76 -12.46
N PRO A 112 -17.27 11.78 -13.34
CA PRO A 112 -18.21 10.71 -13.06
C PRO A 112 -17.86 10.00 -11.73
N LYS A 113 -18.89 9.63 -10.94
CA LYS A 113 -18.68 8.83 -9.72
C LYS A 113 -17.98 7.52 -10.11
N PRO A 114 -16.94 7.07 -9.38
CA PRO A 114 -16.28 5.80 -9.67
C PRO A 114 -17.27 4.63 -9.58
N PRO A 115 -17.02 3.53 -10.33
CA PRO A 115 -17.88 2.35 -10.27
C PRO A 115 -17.84 1.73 -8.87
N LYS A 116 -18.88 0.97 -8.51
CA LYS A 116 -18.95 0.30 -7.20
C LYS A 116 -17.91 -0.80 -7.02
N SER A 117 -17.42 -1.38 -8.12
CA SER A 117 -16.39 -2.40 -8.11
C SER A 117 -15.57 -2.35 -9.39
N LYS A 118 -14.33 -2.81 -9.31
CA LYS A 118 -13.46 -2.96 -10.47
C LYS A 118 -12.37 -3.98 -10.19
N LEU A 119 -12.08 -4.83 -11.18
CA LEU A 119 -10.98 -5.77 -11.15
C LEU A 119 -10.08 -5.53 -12.35
N LEU A 120 -8.78 -5.34 -12.10
CA LEU A 120 -7.80 -5.19 -13.16
C LEU A 120 -7.44 -6.56 -13.73
N LYS A 121 -7.27 -6.62 -15.06
CA LYS A 121 -6.55 -7.72 -15.69
C LYS A 121 -5.07 -7.46 -15.46
N TYR A 122 -4.35 -8.47 -15.01
CA TYR A 122 -2.93 -8.39 -14.72
C TYR A 122 -2.33 -9.77 -14.96
N ASP A 123 -1.02 -9.83 -15.20
CA ASP A 123 -0.32 -11.11 -15.25
C ASP A 123 0.19 -11.41 -13.84
N TYR A 124 -0.20 -12.55 -13.27
CA TYR A 124 0.21 -12.93 -11.93
C TYR A 124 1.57 -13.63 -11.98
N GLN A 125 2.48 -13.20 -11.11
CA GLN A 125 3.72 -13.91 -10.85
C GLN A 125 3.96 -13.98 -9.34
N ALA A 126 4.30 -15.18 -8.88
CA ALA A 126 4.80 -15.40 -7.54
C ALA A 126 6.24 -14.89 -7.39
N GLN A 127 6.66 -14.58 -6.18
CA GLN A 127 8.04 -14.20 -5.89
C GLN A 127 9.00 -15.34 -6.24
N ILE A 128 10.11 -15.04 -6.89
CA ILE A 128 11.08 -16.07 -7.33
C ILE A 128 11.90 -16.66 -6.18
N ASN A 129 12.00 -15.95 -5.06
CA ASN A 129 12.69 -16.38 -3.84
C ASN A 129 12.11 -15.63 -2.61
N PHE A 130 12.59 -15.92 -1.40
CA PHE A 130 11.97 -15.45 -0.16
C PHE A 130 12.03 -13.93 0.07
N TYR A 131 12.97 -13.20 -0.54
CA TYR A 131 13.16 -11.75 -0.36
C TYR A 131 12.64 -10.91 -1.54
N TYR A 132 12.08 -11.56 -2.58
CA TYR A 132 11.59 -10.91 -3.79
C TYR A 132 10.12 -10.47 -3.75
N CYS A 133 9.51 -10.42 -2.56
CA CYS A 133 8.12 -10.00 -2.42
C CYS A 133 7.86 -8.58 -2.96
N GLY A 134 8.77 -7.63 -2.71
CA GLY A 134 8.70 -6.26 -3.24
C GLY A 134 8.70 -6.22 -4.77
N PRO A 135 9.74 -6.77 -5.44
CA PRO A 135 9.79 -6.89 -6.89
C PRO A 135 8.57 -7.59 -7.50
N ALA A 136 8.09 -8.67 -6.88
CA ALA A 136 6.93 -9.41 -7.37
C ALA A 136 5.62 -8.61 -7.25
N ALA A 137 5.41 -7.92 -6.12
CA ALA A 137 4.23 -7.06 -5.93
C ALA A 137 4.22 -5.89 -6.91
N VAL A 138 5.37 -5.21 -7.09
CA VAL A 138 5.51 -4.11 -8.07
C VAL A 138 5.28 -4.61 -9.49
N ARG A 139 5.83 -5.78 -9.85
CA ARG A 139 5.57 -6.43 -11.14
C ARG A 139 4.09 -6.66 -11.37
N ASN A 140 3.41 -7.28 -10.41
CA ASN A 140 1.99 -7.60 -10.54
C ASN A 140 1.15 -6.31 -10.69
N ALA A 141 1.47 -5.25 -9.95
CA ALA A 141 0.83 -3.95 -10.09
C ALA A 141 1.09 -3.28 -11.46
N LEU A 142 2.33 -3.33 -11.97
CA LEU A 142 2.69 -2.75 -13.27
C LEU A 142 2.05 -3.49 -14.45
N SER A 143 1.95 -4.82 -14.39
CA SER A 143 1.30 -5.60 -15.45
C SER A 143 -0.18 -5.19 -15.64
N ALA A 144 -0.83 -4.71 -14.58
CA ALA A 144 -2.19 -4.18 -14.65
C ALA A 144 -2.31 -2.89 -15.49
N THR A 145 -1.21 -2.14 -15.60
CA THR A 145 -1.08 -0.94 -16.46
C THR A 145 -0.55 -1.27 -17.86
N GLY A 146 -0.36 -2.55 -18.18
CA GLY A 146 0.22 -3.01 -19.46
C GLY A 146 1.74 -2.91 -19.54
N ILE A 147 2.42 -2.67 -18.41
CA ILE A 147 3.89 -2.61 -18.35
C ILE A 147 4.42 -3.94 -17.84
N GLU A 148 5.09 -4.67 -18.72
CA GLU A 148 5.76 -5.93 -18.37
C GLU A 148 7.22 -5.70 -17.97
N ARG A 149 7.58 -6.14 -16.76
CA ARG A 149 8.96 -6.14 -16.25
C ARG A 149 9.22 -7.44 -15.50
N SER A 150 10.46 -7.95 -15.58
CA SER A 150 10.88 -9.05 -14.73
C SER A 150 11.13 -8.57 -13.30
N GLN A 151 11.04 -9.48 -12.33
CA GLN A 151 11.39 -9.16 -10.94
C GLN A 151 12.87 -8.77 -10.80
N ASP A 152 13.78 -9.44 -11.52
CA ASP A 152 15.21 -9.10 -11.50
C ASP A 152 15.48 -7.67 -12.00
N HIS A 153 14.75 -7.21 -13.02
CA HIS A 153 14.85 -5.84 -13.51
C HIS A 153 14.37 -4.82 -12.46
N LEU A 154 13.42 -5.20 -11.61
CA LEU A 154 12.87 -4.33 -10.57
C LEU A 154 13.69 -4.37 -9.27
N ALA A 155 14.36 -5.48 -8.97
CA ALA A 155 15.08 -5.70 -7.71
C ALA A 155 16.15 -4.63 -7.44
N GLY A 156 17.03 -4.35 -8.41
CA GLY A 156 18.07 -3.34 -8.26
C GLY A 156 17.51 -1.94 -7.97
N PRO A 157 16.60 -1.40 -8.82
CA PRO A 157 15.94 -0.12 -8.57
C PRO A 157 15.17 -0.06 -7.25
N LEU A 158 14.59 -1.18 -6.80
CA LEU A 158 13.89 -1.26 -5.51
C LEU A 158 14.84 -1.31 -4.31
N GLY A 159 16.15 -1.45 -4.53
CA GLY A 159 17.10 -1.69 -3.44
C GLY A 159 16.88 -3.05 -2.77
N THR A 160 16.30 -4.02 -3.49
CA THR A 160 16.02 -5.34 -2.93
C THR A 160 17.31 -6.10 -2.66
N ASP A 161 17.51 -6.53 -1.42
CA ASP A 161 18.58 -7.42 -1.00
C ASP A 161 18.02 -8.64 -0.24
N GLN A 162 18.88 -9.40 0.45
CA GLN A 162 18.47 -10.60 1.19
C GLN A 162 17.52 -10.32 2.37
N PHE A 163 17.35 -9.06 2.77
CA PHE A 163 16.38 -8.60 3.77
C PHE A 163 15.07 -8.10 3.14
N GLY A 164 15.00 -8.00 1.81
CA GLY A 164 13.82 -7.59 1.07
C GLY A 164 13.92 -6.17 0.50
N THR A 165 12.78 -5.55 0.21
CA THR A 165 12.68 -4.11 -0.10
C THR A 165 12.36 -3.35 1.19
N ASP A 166 13.06 -2.26 1.46
CA ASP A 166 13.00 -1.59 2.76
C ASP A 166 11.65 -0.91 3.03
N SER A 167 11.13 -0.14 2.07
CA SER A 167 10.01 0.74 2.37
C SER A 167 9.01 0.95 1.23
N ALA A 168 7.87 1.56 1.56
CA ALA A 168 6.84 1.89 0.57
C ALA A 168 7.26 3.09 -0.31
N GLU A 169 8.20 3.91 0.15
CA GLU A 169 8.84 4.95 -0.64
C GLU A 169 9.61 4.35 -1.82
N ASP A 170 10.33 3.24 -1.63
CA ASP A 170 11.04 2.55 -2.71
C ASP A 170 10.10 2.02 -3.78
N THR A 171 9.01 1.37 -3.36
CA THR A 171 8.00 0.90 -4.31
C THR A 171 7.33 2.06 -5.04
N THR A 172 7.04 3.17 -4.35
CA THR A 172 6.46 4.37 -4.98
C THR A 172 7.41 4.96 -6.03
N ARG A 173 8.69 5.12 -5.67
CA ARG A 173 9.72 5.66 -6.56
C ARG A 173 9.86 4.82 -7.82
N VAL A 174 9.94 3.49 -7.68
CA VAL A 174 10.07 2.58 -8.83
C VAL A 174 8.80 2.52 -9.67
N LEU A 175 7.61 2.50 -9.04
CA LEU A 175 6.34 2.56 -9.77
C LEU A 175 6.26 3.82 -10.64
N ASN A 176 6.54 4.99 -10.06
CA ASN A 176 6.54 6.27 -10.77
C ASN A 176 7.57 6.34 -11.90
N ALA A 177 8.76 5.76 -11.71
CA ALA A 177 9.75 5.67 -12.79
C ALA A 177 9.27 4.86 -14.02
N MET A 178 8.24 4.02 -13.86
CA MET A 178 7.72 3.16 -14.94
C MET A 178 6.45 3.72 -15.59
N VAL A 179 5.67 4.56 -14.89
CA VAL A 179 4.40 5.08 -15.38
C VAL A 179 4.48 6.58 -15.69
N LYS A 180 3.69 7.08 -16.64
CA LYS A 180 3.69 8.50 -16.97
C LYS A 180 3.04 9.34 -15.87
N GLY A 181 3.67 10.48 -15.56
CA GLY A 181 3.09 11.53 -14.71
C GLY A 181 3.21 11.31 -13.20
N ASP A 182 4.01 10.32 -12.78
CA ASP A 182 4.32 10.03 -11.38
C ASP A 182 3.08 10.03 -10.44
N PRO A 183 2.03 9.25 -10.76
CA PRO A 183 0.75 9.34 -10.09
C PRO A 183 0.74 8.71 -8.70
N TYR A 184 1.72 7.84 -8.38
CA TYR A 184 1.77 7.16 -7.10
C TYR A 184 2.26 8.09 -5.98
N ARG A 185 1.64 7.96 -4.81
CA ARG A 185 2.05 8.62 -3.57
C ARG A 185 2.25 7.59 -2.49
N THR A 186 3.35 7.74 -1.75
CA THR A 186 3.56 6.96 -0.53
C THR A 186 2.64 7.46 0.56
N ARG A 187 1.94 6.53 1.21
CA ARG A 187 1.03 6.82 2.32
C ARG A 187 1.42 5.96 3.50
N MET A 188 1.98 6.60 4.52
CA MET A 188 2.36 5.93 5.76
C MET A 188 1.18 5.78 6.71
N ILE A 189 1.21 4.69 7.48
CA ILE A 189 0.29 4.38 8.58
C ILE A 189 1.14 4.20 9.86
N PRO A 190 1.67 5.29 10.45
CA PRO A 190 2.73 5.23 11.49
C PRO A 190 2.30 4.71 12.87
N GLY A 191 1.12 4.12 13.03
CA GLY A 191 0.65 3.53 14.29
C GLY A 191 0.79 2.01 14.32
N ARG A 192 0.54 1.40 15.49
CA ARG A 192 0.42 -0.07 15.62
C ARG A 192 -0.88 -0.63 15.02
N ALA A 193 -1.83 0.25 14.74
CA ALA A 193 -3.07 -0.01 14.03
C ALA A 193 -3.41 1.23 13.21
N ALA A 194 -4.24 1.06 12.17
CA ALA A 194 -4.73 2.20 11.39
C ALA A 194 -5.78 2.97 12.19
N THR A 195 -5.81 4.29 12.02
CA THR A 195 -6.94 5.12 12.46
C THR A 195 -8.09 5.04 11.45
N PRO A 196 -9.34 5.37 11.83
CA PRO A 196 -10.45 5.44 10.89
C PRO A 196 -10.15 6.32 9.67
N ALA A 197 -9.54 7.49 9.86
CA ALA A 197 -9.15 8.37 8.76
C ALA A 197 -8.10 7.74 7.81
N GLN A 198 -7.22 6.89 8.33
CA GLN A 198 -6.26 6.14 7.50
C GLN A 198 -6.93 5.00 6.73
N MET A 199 -7.93 4.35 7.33
CA MET A 199 -8.76 3.34 6.66
C MET A 199 -9.55 3.97 5.51
N ASP A 200 -10.23 5.09 5.77
CA ASP A 200 -10.99 5.86 4.78
C ASP A 200 -10.09 6.33 3.64
N ARG A 201 -8.88 6.81 3.97
CA ARG A 201 -7.89 7.21 2.97
C ARG A 201 -7.42 6.04 2.12
N LEU A 202 -7.09 4.90 2.71
CA LEU A 202 -6.69 3.71 1.93
C LEU A 202 -7.82 3.26 1.00
N GLN A 203 -9.08 3.27 1.47
CA GLN A 203 -10.23 2.96 0.63
C GLN A 203 -10.35 3.92 -0.56
N ALA A 204 -10.28 5.23 -0.32
CA ALA A 204 -10.34 6.22 -1.39
C ALA A 204 -9.18 6.08 -2.38
N ASP A 205 -7.95 5.96 -1.88
CA ASP A 205 -6.74 5.79 -2.71
C ASP A 205 -6.82 4.52 -3.59
N VAL A 206 -7.32 3.41 -3.05
CA VAL A 206 -7.52 2.17 -3.81
C VAL A 206 -8.58 2.36 -4.89
N VAL A 207 -9.72 2.96 -4.57
CA VAL A 207 -10.79 3.21 -5.55
C VAL A 207 -10.27 4.08 -6.69
N ASP A 208 -9.55 5.15 -6.37
CA ASP A 208 -8.99 6.07 -7.37
C ASP A 208 -7.94 5.38 -8.24
N ALA A 209 -6.93 4.74 -7.64
CA ALA A 209 -5.86 4.08 -8.38
C ALA A 209 -6.39 2.97 -9.30
N ILE A 210 -7.23 2.08 -8.77
CA ILE A 210 -7.79 0.97 -9.54
C ILE A 210 -8.75 1.48 -10.63
N THR A 211 -9.56 2.51 -10.33
CA THR A 211 -10.42 3.16 -11.35
C THR A 211 -9.60 3.73 -12.49
N ASP A 212 -8.41 4.24 -12.21
CA ASP A 212 -7.46 4.74 -13.21
C ASP A 212 -6.59 3.63 -13.84
N GLY A 213 -6.83 2.36 -13.51
CA GLY A 213 -6.14 1.21 -14.12
C GLY A 213 -4.80 0.87 -13.49
N ARG A 214 -4.50 1.40 -12.30
CA ARG A 214 -3.24 1.24 -11.58
C ARG A 214 -3.41 0.33 -10.38
N GLY A 215 -2.60 -0.72 -10.27
CA GLY A 215 -2.54 -1.54 -9.05
C GLY A 215 -1.87 -0.79 -7.90
N VAL A 216 -2.26 -1.07 -6.65
CA VAL A 216 -1.67 -0.50 -5.42
C VAL A 216 -0.70 -1.50 -4.83
N VAL A 217 0.45 -1.05 -4.33
CA VAL A 217 1.43 -1.92 -3.65
C VAL A 217 1.43 -1.59 -2.16
N VAL A 218 1.31 -2.61 -1.31
CA VAL A 218 1.16 -2.44 0.14
C VAL A 218 2.27 -3.21 0.85
N ASN A 219 2.96 -2.53 1.77
CA ASN A 219 3.92 -3.13 2.68
C ASN A 219 3.20 -3.48 3.98
N ILE A 220 3.17 -4.77 4.33
CA ILE A 220 2.40 -5.32 5.45
C ILE A 220 3.34 -6.00 6.46
N ALA A 221 2.89 -6.14 7.71
CA ALA A 221 3.55 -6.97 8.71
C ALA A 221 2.60 -7.53 9.75
N GLY A 222 2.96 -8.69 10.30
CA GLY A 222 2.09 -9.44 11.19
C GLY A 222 1.13 -10.29 10.38
N SER A 223 -0.13 -10.34 10.78
CA SER A 223 -1.07 -11.31 10.23
C SER A 223 -2.46 -10.71 10.02
N ALA A 224 -3.21 -11.29 9.08
CA ALA A 224 -4.58 -10.90 8.76
C ALA A 224 -5.41 -12.10 8.32
N THR A 225 -6.73 -11.97 8.44
CA THR A 225 -7.69 -12.97 7.97
C THR A 225 -8.46 -12.41 6.77
N ASP A 226 -8.55 -13.20 5.71
CA ASP A 226 -9.33 -12.86 4.53
C ASP A 226 -10.85 -13.08 4.74
N THR A 227 -11.68 -12.67 3.78
CA THR A 227 -13.15 -12.76 3.90
C THR A 227 -13.68 -14.19 3.94
N ASN A 228 -12.86 -15.18 3.56
CA ASN A 228 -13.23 -16.60 3.60
C ASN A 228 -12.68 -17.30 4.85
N GLY A 229 -12.10 -16.56 5.80
CA GLY A 229 -11.50 -17.11 7.01
C GLY A 229 -10.07 -17.64 6.82
N GLY A 230 -9.44 -17.42 5.66
CA GLY A 230 -8.05 -17.79 5.41
C GLY A 230 -7.09 -16.92 6.20
N TRP A 231 -6.19 -17.54 6.96
CA TRP A 231 -5.17 -16.86 7.77
C TRP A 231 -3.88 -16.65 6.97
N HIS A 232 -3.37 -15.42 6.99
CA HIS A 232 -2.14 -15.01 6.31
C HIS A 232 -1.18 -14.38 7.32
N SER A 233 0.09 -14.79 7.32
CA SER A 233 1.02 -14.41 8.39
C SER A 233 2.43 -14.15 7.88
N PHE A 234 2.88 -12.90 8.05
CA PHE A 234 4.19 -12.39 7.67
C PHE A 234 4.75 -11.50 8.80
N PRO A 235 5.19 -12.08 9.95
CA PRO A 235 5.66 -11.30 11.09
C PRO A 235 6.90 -10.43 10.77
N GLY A 236 7.77 -10.89 9.85
CA GLY A 236 8.93 -10.12 9.36
C GLY A 236 8.57 -9.05 8.31
N GLY A 237 7.36 -9.09 7.79
CA GLY A 237 6.87 -8.22 6.72
C GLY A 237 6.76 -8.91 5.37
N HIS A 238 5.97 -8.32 4.49
CA HIS A 238 5.72 -8.80 3.13
C HIS A 238 5.19 -7.67 2.24
N TYR A 239 5.30 -7.85 0.92
CA TYR A 239 4.67 -6.96 -0.05
C TYR A 239 3.61 -7.70 -0.84
N ILE A 240 2.45 -7.06 -0.97
CA ILE A 240 1.31 -7.54 -1.74
C ILE A 240 0.84 -6.46 -2.70
N ALA A 241 0.23 -6.87 -3.80
CA ALA A 241 -0.46 -5.96 -4.72
C ALA A 241 -1.98 -6.03 -4.49
N VAL A 242 -2.66 -4.89 -4.56
CA VAL A 242 -4.11 -4.80 -4.69
C VAL A 242 -4.43 -4.60 -6.15
N THR A 243 -5.24 -5.49 -6.72
CA THR A 243 -5.56 -5.51 -8.16
C THR A 243 -7.03 -5.27 -8.44
N GLY A 244 -7.82 -4.99 -7.42
CA GLY A 244 -9.24 -4.71 -7.56
C GLY A 244 -9.89 -4.30 -6.25
N TYR A 245 -11.10 -3.80 -6.36
CA TYR A 245 -11.97 -3.52 -5.23
C TYR A 245 -13.42 -3.91 -5.54
N ASP A 246 -14.17 -4.13 -4.47
CA ASP A 246 -15.62 -4.31 -4.51
C ASP A 246 -16.27 -3.48 -3.40
N ASP A 247 -17.59 -3.34 -3.46
CA ASP A 247 -18.40 -2.70 -2.42
C ASP A 247 -17.95 -1.25 -2.11
N GLU A 248 -17.76 -0.45 -3.15
CA GLU A 248 -17.27 0.95 -3.09
C GLU A 248 -15.90 1.07 -2.40
N GLY A 249 -15.08 0.02 -2.48
CA GLY A 249 -13.74 -0.01 -1.90
C GLY A 249 -13.68 -0.57 -0.48
N ARG A 250 -14.79 -1.10 0.06
CA ARG A 250 -14.78 -1.77 1.37
C ARG A 250 -14.08 -3.14 1.33
N LEU A 251 -14.05 -3.78 0.16
CA LEU A 251 -13.32 -5.01 -0.10
C LEU A 251 -12.23 -4.78 -1.15
N VAL A 252 -11.10 -5.44 -0.97
CA VAL A 252 -9.94 -5.38 -1.86
C VAL A 252 -9.51 -6.77 -2.31
N ARG A 253 -9.17 -6.87 -3.61
CA ARG A 253 -8.63 -8.10 -4.19
C ARG A 253 -7.10 -8.05 -4.09
N ILE A 254 -6.55 -8.98 -3.34
CA ILE A 254 -5.11 -9.11 -3.16
C ILE A 254 -4.54 -10.05 -4.22
N ALA A 255 -3.36 -9.72 -4.73
CA ALA A 255 -2.43 -10.58 -5.45
C ALA A 255 -1.17 -10.73 -4.59
N ASP A 256 -1.16 -11.79 -3.80
CA ASP A 256 -0.11 -12.14 -2.86
C ASP A 256 0.92 -13.04 -3.54
N SER A 257 2.12 -12.50 -3.72
CA SER A 257 3.18 -13.19 -4.46
C SER A 257 3.80 -14.38 -3.73
N ALA A 258 3.44 -14.65 -2.47
CA ALA A 258 3.99 -15.76 -1.70
C ALA A 258 3.50 -17.14 -2.18
N ASN A 259 2.36 -17.21 -2.89
CA ASN A 259 1.77 -18.48 -3.32
C ASN A 259 2.07 -18.79 -4.79
N PRO A 260 2.85 -19.86 -5.11
CA PRO A 260 3.20 -20.19 -6.49
C PRO A 260 2.03 -20.75 -7.32
N ALA A 261 0.95 -21.24 -6.71
CA ALA A 261 -0.18 -21.84 -7.42
C ALA A 261 -1.19 -20.78 -7.90
N THR A 262 -1.67 -19.94 -6.99
CA THR A 262 -2.49 -18.74 -7.23
C THR A 262 -2.67 -18.04 -5.88
N GLY A 263 -2.13 -16.84 -5.70
CA GLY A 263 -2.16 -16.10 -4.43
C GLY A 263 -3.24 -15.02 -4.35
N SER A 264 -4.47 -15.28 -4.79
CA SER A 264 -5.50 -14.23 -4.80
C SER A 264 -6.67 -14.48 -3.84
N TYR A 265 -6.96 -13.49 -3.01
CA TYR A 265 -8.04 -13.52 -2.02
C TYR A 265 -8.67 -12.13 -1.85
N TRP A 266 -9.87 -12.10 -1.27
CA TRP A 266 -10.56 -10.87 -0.91
C TRP A 266 -10.39 -10.62 0.58
N MET A 267 -10.18 -9.36 0.98
CA MET A 267 -10.24 -8.96 2.38
C MET A 267 -10.87 -7.58 2.53
N THR A 268 -11.24 -7.21 3.75
CA THR A 268 -11.73 -5.85 4.01
C THR A 268 -10.57 -4.86 3.94
N THR A 269 -10.86 -3.66 3.45
CA THR A 269 -9.87 -2.57 3.42
C THR A 269 -9.42 -2.17 4.82
N ILE A 270 -10.30 -2.35 5.82
CA ILE A 270 -9.97 -2.16 7.24
C ILE A 270 -8.92 -3.18 7.70
N ALA A 271 -9.07 -4.46 7.36
CA ALA A 271 -8.09 -5.47 7.69
C ALA A 271 -6.75 -5.18 7.01
N LEU A 272 -6.77 -4.80 5.73
CA LEU A 272 -5.57 -4.39 5.00
C LEU A 272 -4.89 -3.17 5.62
N ALA A 273 -5.64 -2.13 6.00
CA ALA A 273 -5.10 -0.93 6.62
C ALA A 273 -4.40 -1.24 7.95
N ASN A 274 -4.98 -2.11 8.77
CA ASN A 274 -4.35 -2.57 10.00
C ASN A 274 -3.12 -3.44 9.73
N TRP A 275 -3.16 -4.29 8.70
CA TRP A 275 -2.01 -5.12 8.33
C TRP A 275 -0.83 -4.31 7.79
N ALA A 276 -1.12 -3.15 7.17
CA ALA A 276 -0.16 -2.17 6.71
C ALA A 276 0.28 -1.17 7.80
N ALA A 277 -0.22 -1.29 9.02
CA ALA A 277 0.18 -0.43 10.14
C ALA A 277 1.68 -0.58 10.42
N THR A 278 2.29 0.48 10.94
CA THR A 278 3.75 0.70 11.08
C THR A 278 4.52 0.85 9.76
N ARG A 279 3.84 0.68 8.63
CA ARG A 279 4.42 0.69 7.28
C ARG A 279 3.64 1.67 6.40
N GLY A 280 3.39 1.30 5.14
CA GLY A 280 2.69 2.15 4.19
C GLY A 280 2.40 1.44 2.87
N TYR A 281 1.85 2.22 1.95
CA TYR A 281 1.44 1.75 0.63
C TYR A 281 1.72 2.81 -0.45
N SER A 282 1.69 2.36 -1.71
CA SER A 282 1.87 3.17 -2.92
C SER A 282 0.59 3.12 -3.76
N ALA A 283 -0.14 4.24 -3.85
CA ALA A 283 -1.39 4.38 -4.61
C ALA A 283 -1.44 5.66 -5.43
#